data_AF-A0A382IC11-F1
#
_entry.id   AF-A0A382IC11-F1
#
_cell.length_a   1.000
_cell.length_b   1.000
_cell.length_c   1.000
_cell.angle_alpha   90.00
_cell.angle_beta   90.00
_cell.angle_gamma   90.00
#
_symmetry.space_group_name_H-M   'P 1'
#
loop_
_entity.id
_entity.type
_entity.pdbx_description
1 polymer ?
#
loop_
_entity_poly.entity_id
_entity_poly.type
_entity_poly.pdbx_seq_one_letter_code
_entity_poly.pdbx_strand_id
1 'polypeptide(L)' 'MKVLSVHVGSLQEMLRNGKKIQTGIYKRKTEGPIKVTRLGLEGDDQANKKLHGGIYKAICVYPSE' A
#
# COMPACT_ATOMS: atom_id res chain seq x y z
N MET A 1 -19.50 5.29 9.73
CA MET A 1 -18.43 4.65 8.91
C MET A 1 -17.14 4.68 9.71
N LYS A 2 -16.43 3.55 9.84
CA LYS A 2 -15.24 3.41 10.69
C LYS A 2 -14.14 2.69 9.91
N VAL A 3 -12.89 3.14 10.03
CA VAL A 3 -11.72 2.40 9.55
C VAL A 3 -11.43 1.27 10.54
N LEU A 4 -11.51 0.01 10.09
CA LEU A 4 -11.31 -1.16 10.95
C LEU A 4 -9.82 -1.49 11.15
N SER A 5 -9.02 -1.34 10.11
CA SER A 5 -7.59 -1.58 10.13
C SER A 5 -6.89 -0.70 9.11
N VAL A 6 -5.60 -0.44 9.36
CA VAL A 6 -4.69 0.21 8.40
C VAL A 6 -3.53 -0.74 8.15
N HIS A 7 -3.13 -0.87 6.90
CA HIS A 7 -2.14 -1.83 6.47
C HIS A 7 -1.08 -1.10 5.63
N VAL A 8 0.20 -1.37 5.91
CA VAL A 8 1.33 -0.79 5.17
C VAL A 8 2.35 -1.86 4.80
N GLY A 9 3.18 -1.58 3.81
CA GLY A 9 4.28 -2.46 3.42
C GLY A 9 5.22 -1.83 2.40
N SER A 10 6.50 -2.14 2.54
CA SER A 10 7.55 -1.79 1.59
C SER A 10 7.47 -2.64 0.32
N LEU A 11 8.18 -2.22 -0.73
CA LEU A 11 8.34 -3.04 -1.93
C LEU A 11 9.06 -4.36 -1.61
N GLN A 12 8.56 -5.44 -2.20
CA GLN A 12 9.13 -6.79 -2.11
C GLN A 12 9.21 -7.42 -3.50
N GLU A 13 10.18 -8.31 -3.69
CA GLU A 13 10.26 -9.14 -4.90
C GLU A 13 9.24 -10.28 -4.86
N MET A 14 8.60 -10.53 -6.00
CA MET A 14 7.73 -11.68 -6.21
C MET A 14 7.95 -12.25 -7.61
N LEU A 15 7.83 -13.56 -7.76
CA LEU A 15 7.81 -14.20 -9.07
C LEU A 15 6.39 -14.10 -9.66
N ARG A 16 6.25 -13.48 -10.82
CA ARG A 16 5.00 -13.43 -11.60
C ARG A 16 5.27 -13.89 -13.03
N ASN A 17 4.61 -14.96 -13.47
CA ASN A 17 4.79 -15.54 -14.80
C ASN A 17 6.27 -15.81 -15.15
N GLY A 18 7.01 -16.39 -14.20
CA GLY A 18 8.45 -16.69 -14.36
C GLY A 18 9.39 -15.48 -14.33
N LYS A 19 8.88 -14.26 -14.10
CA LYS A 19 9.69 -13.03 -13.99
C LYS A 19 9.66 -12.47 -12.58
N LYS A 20 10.83 -12.07 -12.06
CA LYS A 20 10.91 -11.31 -10.81
C LYS A 20 10.36 -9.90 -11.04
N ILE A 21 9.42 -9.48 -10.21
CA ILE A 21 8.86 -8.14 -10.22
C ILE A 21 8.91 -7.54 -8.80
N GLN A 22 9.02 -6.22 -8.72
CA GLN A 22 8.80 -5.48 -7.49
C GLN A 22 7.31 -5.23 -7.29
N THR A 23 6.79 -5.54 -6.11
CA THR A 23 5.38 -5.33 -5.76
C THR A 23 5.25 -4.76 -4.36
N GLY A 24 4.26 -3.87 -4.18
CA GLY A 24 3.85 -3.38 -2.87
C GLY A 24 2.63 -4.13 -2.32
N ILE A 25 2.16 -5.21 -2.96
CA ILE A 25 0.87 -5.85 -2.61
C ILE A 25 0.85 -6.47 -1.21
N TYR A 26 2.01 -6.85 -0.68
CA TYR A 26 2.13 -7.45 0.64
C TYR A 26 2.12 -6.38 1.72
N LYS A 27 0.97 -6.21 2.36
CA LYS A 27 0.77 -5.24 3.45
C LYS A 27 0.55 -5.97 4.78
N ARG A 28 1.01 -5.38 5.88
CA ARG A 28 0.78 -5.84 7.24
C ARG A 28 0.00 -4.80 8.03
N LYS A 29 -0.86 -5.25 8.93
CA LYS A 29 -1.62 -4.39 9.84
C LYS A 29 -0.65 -3.53 10.67
N THR A 30 -0.95 -2.25 10.82
CA THR A 30 -0.23 -1.34 11.69
C THR A 30 -0.88 -1.28 13.07
N GLU A 31 -0.06 -1.12 14.10
CA GLU A 31 -0.53 -0.89 15.46
C GLU A 31 -0.40 0.61 15.81
N GLY A 32 -1.44 1.17 16.42
CA GLY A 32 -1.49 2.59 16.78
C GLY A 32 -1.72 3.55 15.60
N PRO A 33 -1.60 4.87 15.86
CA PRO A 33 -1.75 5.91 14.85
C PRO A 33 -0.64 5.85 13.80
N ILE A 34 -0.97 6.25 12.56
CA ILE A 34 -0.02 6.34 11.46
C ILE A 34 -0.09 7.71 10.78
N LYS A 35 1.07 8.22 10.37
CA LYS A 35 1.17 9.48 9.67
C LYS A 35 0.67 9.34 8.23
N VAL A 36 -0.24 10.23 7.85
CA VAL A 36 -0.70 10.39 6.46
C VAL A 36 0.08 11.50 5.79
N THR A 37 0.58 11.25 4.58
CA THR A 37 1.31 12.21 3.76
C THR A 37 0.58 12.43 2.43
N ARG A 38 1.06 13.41 1.64
CA ARG A 38 0.56 13.66 0.28
C ARG A 38 0.66 12.43 -0.65
N LEU A 39 1.60 11.52 -0.41
CA LEU A 39 1.84 10.39 -1.33
C LEU A 39 1.44 9.03 -0.73
N GLY A 40 0.85 9.00 0.47
CA GLY A 40 0.43 7.77 1.13
C GLY A 40 0.75 7.76 2.62
N LEU A 41 0.71 6.57 3.20
CA LEU A 41 0.99 6.33 4.61
C LEU A 41 2.49 6.16 4.85
N GLU A 42 2.97 6.56 6.02
CA GLU A 42 4.36 6.33 6.41
C GLU A 42 4.69 4.83 6.45
N GLY A 43 5.76 4.42 5.75
CA GLY A 43 6.14 3.00 5.63
C GLY A 43 5.34 2.21 4.60
N ASP A 44 4.45 2.85 3.82
CA ASP A 44 3.74 2.24 2.71
C ASP A 44 4.32 2.62 1.34
N ASP A 45 4.72 1.62 0.56
CA ASP A 45 5.26 1.83 -0.78
C ASP A 45 4.28 1.45 -1.89
N GLN A 46 4.39 2.20 -2.98
CA GLN A 46 3.66 2.00 -4.23
C GLN A 46 4.67 1.79 -5.37
N ALA A 47 4.67 0.59 -5.97
CA ALA A 47 5.65 0.21 -6.99
C ALA A 47 5.62 1.10 -8.25
N ASN A 48 4.45 1.65 -8.58
CA ASN A 48 4.28 2.55 -9.71
C ASN A 48 3.34 3.72 -9.36
N LYS A 49 3.92 4.88 -9.08
CA LYS A 49 3.16 6.09 -8.69
C LYS A 49 2.45 6.80 -9.85
N LYS A 50 2.65 6.39 -11.11
CA LYS A 50 1.89 6.91 -12.25
C LYS A 50 0.58 6.12 -12.44
N LEU A 51 0.67 4.79 -12.46
CA LEU A 51 -0.46 3.91 -12.74
C LEU A 51 -1.20 3.45 -11.49
N HIS A 52 -0.48 3.13 -10.41
CA HIS A 52 -1.04 2.48 -9.22
C HIS A 52 -0.95 3.35 -7.95
N GLY A 53 -0.39 4.55 -8.05
CA GLY A 53 -0.16 5.43 -6.91
C GLY A 53 -0.20 6.91 -7.25
N GLY A 54 0.48 7.71 -6.44
CA GLY A 54 0.53 9.16 -6.59
C GLY A 54 -0.60 9.87 -5.85
N ILE A 55 -0.64 11.21 -5.93
CA ILE A 55 -1.51 12.07 -5.08
C ILE A 55 -3.00 11.69 -5.16
N TYR A 56 -3.49 11.30 -6.34
CA TYR A 56 -4.90 10.92 -6.54
C TYR A 56 -5.20 9.45 -6.21
N LYS A 57 -4.17 8.64 -5.90
CA LYS A 57 -4.26 7.23 -5.52
C LYS A 57 -3.37 6.96 -4.30
N ALA A 58 -3.30 7.93 -3.37
CA ALA A 58 -2.38 7.89 -2.24
C ALA A 58 -2.76 6.82 -1.21
N ILE A 59 -4.06 6.55 -1.07
CA ILE A 59 -4.61 5.55 -0.14
C ILE A 59 -5.59 4.67 -0.91
N CYS A 60 -5.44 3.36 -0.79
CA CYS A 60 -6.41 2.38 -1.27
C CYS A 60 -7.36 2.00 -0.13
N VAL A 61 -8.66 1.99 -0.40
CA VAL A 61 -9.69 1.61 0.57
C VAL A 61 -10.42 0.39 0.02
N TYR A 62 -10.74 -0.57 0.89
CA TYR A 62 -11.44 -1.80 0.52
C TYR A 62 -12.51 -2.11 1.59
N PRO A 63 -13.75 -2.49 1.18
CA PRO A 63 -14.79 -2.91 2.12
C PRO A 63 -14.42 -4.23 2.80
N SER A 64 -14.94 -4.45 4.01
CA SER A 64 -14.65 -5.68 4.78
C SER A 64 -15.67 -6.79 4.55
N GLU A 65 -16.84 -6.45 4.01
CA GLU A 65 -17.92 -7.34 3.61
C GLU A 65 -17.57 -8.17 2.36
#